data_AF-A0A9E5CW19-F1
#
_entry.id   AF-A0A9E5CW19-F1
#
_cell.length_a   1.000
_cell.length_b   1.000
_cell.length_c   1.000
_cell.angle_alpha   90.00
_cell.angle_beta   90.00
_cell.angle_gamma   90.00
#
_symmetry.space_group_name_H-M   'P 1'
#
loop_
_entity.id
_entity.type
_entity.pdbx_description
1 polymer ?
#
loop_
_entity_poly.entity_id
_entity_poly.type
_entity_poly.pdbx_seq_one_letter_code
_entity_poly.pdbx_strand_id
1 'polypeptide(L)'
;MINSQATEPLTADDETIRTALNDAFLPALLPALAQATGDFSLLREDLRPPAAAPGMLQGGMSDEQQSQARDFAFDVLKTLRDDGANGGQRSIEDDVRRIFEWMTGSPASDDYMPLLVEELAPTGQDPRAPTWRAGDDPEFSVAIIGAGMSGIVAGVRL
;
A
#
# COMPACT_ATOMS: atom_id res chain seq x y z
N MET A 1 16.53 7.13 -10.45
CA MET A 1 15.60 7.70 -9.46
C MET A 1 14.22 7.20 -9.81
N ILE A 2 13.69 6.23 -9.06
CA ILE A 2 12.23 6.13 -8.97
C ILE A 2 11.86 7.32 -8.09
N ASN A 3 11.19 8.30 -8.70
CA ASN A 3 10.67 9.45 -7.98
C ASN A 3 9.63 8.91 -6.98
N SER A 4 9.98 8.82 -5.70
CA SER A 4 8.96 8.91 -4.67
C SER A 4 8.50 10.36 -4.70
N GLN A 5 7.53 10.67 -5.56
CA GLN A 5 6.88 11.97 -5.52
C GLN A 5 6.17 12.09 -4.18
N ALA A 6 6.34 13.24 -3.52
CA ALA A 6 5.51 13.57 -2.38
C ALA A 6 4.04 13.45 -2.82
N THR A 7 3.26 12.69 -2.05
CA THR A 7 1.84 12.51 -2.33
C THR A 7 1.17 13.88 -2.33
N GLU A 8 0.48 14.22 -3.41
CA GLU A 8 -0.27 15.48 -3.47
C GLU A 8 -1.39 15.46 -2.42
N PRO A 9 -1.71 16.62 -1.80
CA PRO A 9 -2.83 16.72 -0.88
C PRO A 9 -4.14 16.27 -1.54
N LEU A 10 -4.98 15.56 -0.79
CA LEU A 10 -6.32 15.25 -1.24
C LEU A 10 -7.12 16.57 -1.36
N THR A 11 -7.75 16.82 -2.51
CA THR A 11 -8.57 18.02 -2.74
C THR A 11 -9.97 17.70 -3.28
N ALA A 12 -10.30 16.42 -3.43
CA ALA A 12 -11.59 15.98 -3.95
C ALA A 12 -12.73 16.36 -2.99
N ASP A 13 -13.88 16.73 -3.56
CA ASP A 13 -15.09 17.01 -2.77
C ASP A 13 -15.74 15.73 -2.22
N ASP A 14 -16.70 15.90 -1.31
CA ASP A 14 -17.36 14.79 -0.62
C ASP A 14 -18.06 13.82 -1.60
N GLU A 15 -18.66 14.34 -2.68
CA GLU A 15 -19.35 13.52 -3.68
C GLU A 15 -18.36 12.67 -4.50
N THR A 16 -17.23 13.26 -4.88
CA THR A 16 -16.17 12.57 -5.60
C THR A 16 -15.56 11.47 -4.75
N ILE A 17 -15.29 11.74 -3.47
CA ILE A 17 -14.76 10.73 -2.54
C ILE A 17 -15.77 9.57 -2.39
N ARG A 18 -17.06 9.86 -2.19
CA ARG A 18 -18.08 8.79 -2.08
C ARG A 18 -18.20 7.97 -3.35
N THR A 19 -18.11 8.60 -4.51
CA THR A 19 -18.14 7.91 -5.79
C THR A 19 -16.94 6.97 -5.93
N ALA A 20 -15.73 7.48 -5.69
CA ALA A 20 -14.50 6.70 -5.77
C ALA A 20 -14.48 5.53 -4.78
N LEU A 21 -15.07 5.73 -3.60
CA LEU A 21 -15.18 4.69 -2.60
C LEU A 21 -16.02 3.50 -3.06
N ASN A 22 -16.92 3.62 -4.04
CA ASN A 22 -17.68 2.47 -4.56
C ASN A 22 -16.79 1.46 -5.30
N ASP A 23 -15.75 1.95 -5.98
CA ASP A 23 -14.83 1.12 -6.77
C ASP A 23 -13.59 0.69 -5.97
N ALA A 24 -13.41 1.23 -4.76
CA ALA A 24 -12.26 0.94 -3.92
C ALA A 24 -12.22 -0.53 -3.46
N PHE A 25 -10.99 -1.07 -3.38
CA PHE A 25 -10.72 -2.34 -2.71
C PHE A 25 -10.45 -2.10 -1.22
N LEU A 26 -11.48 -2.31 -0.40
CA LEU A 26 -11.49 -2.01 1.02
C LEU A 26 -10.40 -2.73 1.82
N PRO A 27 -10.07 -4.02 1.55
CA PRO A 27 -8.98 -4.71 2.25
C PRO A 27 -7.63 -4.02 2.14
N ALA A 28 -7.36 -3.31 1.04
CA ALA A 28 -6.13 -2.52 0.88
C ALA A 28 -6.30 -1.07 1.37
N LEU A 29 -7.49 -0.50 1.22
CA LEU A 29 -7.75 0.89 1.60
C LEU A 29 -7.66 1.12 3.11
N LEU A 30 -8.28 0.26 3.92
CA LEU A 30 -8.30 0.42 5.38
C LEU A 30 -6.90 0.48 6.01
N PRO A 31 -5.96 -0.45 5.71
CA PRO A 31 -4.60 -0.35 6.23
C PRO A 31 -3.82 0.84 5.65
N ALA A 32 -4.08 1.24 4.40
CA ALA A 32 -3.47 2.43 3.82
C ALA A 32 -3.91 3.71 4.55
N LEU A 33 -5.18 3.80 4.96
CA LEU A 33 -5.70 4.92 5.74
C LEU A 33 -5.06 4.97 7.14
N ALA A 34 -4.96 3.84 7.83
CA ALA A 34 -4.26 3.76 9.11
C ALA A 34 -2.78 4.20 9.00
N GLN A 35 -2.10 3.78 7.93
CA GLN A 35 -0.72 4.18 7.67
C GLN A 35 -0.60 5.68 7.36
N ALA A 36 -1.49 6.22 6.54
CA ALA A 36 -1.49 7.63 6.14
C ALA A 36 -1.80 8.57 7.31
N THR A 37 -2.74 8.22 8.18
CA THR A 37 -3.09 9.02 9.36
C THR A 37 -2.12 8.81 10.52
N GLY A 38 -1.47 7.64 10.59
CA GLY A 38 -0.71 7.21 11.77
C GLY A 38 -1.58 6.72 12.91
N ASP A 39 -2.89 6.56 12.69
CA ASP A 39 -3.83 6.05 13.67
C ASP A 39 -4.17 4.59 13.38
N PHE A 40 -3.52 3.69 14.12
CA PHE A 40 -3.77 2.25 14.02
C PHE A 40 -5.02 1.79 14.76
N SER A 41 -5.69 2.66 15.53
CA SER A 41 -7.02 2.32 16.07
C SER A 41 -8.08 2.18 14.97
N LEU A 42 -7.79 2.70 13.77
CA LEU A 42 -8.62 2.53 12.57
C LEU A 42 -8.63 1.09 12.05
N LEU A 43 -7.68 0.24 12.45
CA LEU A 43 -7.64 -1.19 12.13
C LEU A 43 -8.65 -1.97 12.99
N ARG A 44 -9.93 -1.72 12.76
CA ARG A 44 -11.02 -2.32 13.54
C ARG A 44 -11.22 -3.79 13.18
N GLU A 45 -11.39 -4.63 14.19
CA GLU A 45 -11.59 -6.08 14.01
C GLU A 45 -12.90 -6.42 13.28
N ASP A 46 -13.96 -5.64 13.48
CA ASP A 46 -15.24 -5.84 12.79
C ASP A 46 -15.19 -5.49 11.30
N LEU A 47 -14.18 -4.72 10.87
CA LEU A 47 -13.94 -4.38 9.46
C LEU A 47 -12.82 -5.24 8.84
N ARG A 48 -12.25 -6.19 9.60
CA ARG A 48 -11.21 -7.07 9.08
C ARG A 48 -11.78 -8.02 8.01
N PRO A 49 -11.17 -8.11 6.82
CA PRO A 49 -11.58 -9.06 5.80
C PRO A 49 -11.47 -10.51 6.31
N PRO A 50 -12.53 -11.32 6.22
CA PRO A 50 -12.51 -12.69 6.75
C PRO A 50 -11.55 -13.64 6.02
N ALA A 51 -11.33 -13.41 4.72
CA ALA A 51 -10.48 -14.25 3.88
C ALA A 51 -9.87 -13.46 2.73
N ALA A 52 -8.67 -12.91 2.93
CA ALA A 52 -7.85 -12.37 1.85
C ALA A 52 -7.23 -13.53 1.02
N ALA A 53 -8.07 -14.27 0.29
CA ALA A 53 -7.64 -15.31 -0.65
C ALA A 53 -7.76 -14.80 -2.10
N PRO A 54 -6.87 -15.24 -3.02
CA PRO A 54 -6.95 -14.86 -4.42
C PRO A 54 -8.33 -15.17 -5.03
N GLY A 55 -8.92 -14.17 -5.69
CA GLY A 55 -10.24 -14.30 -6.36
C GLY A 55 -11.45 -13.98 -5.47
N MET A 56 -11.26 -13.74 -4.17
CA MET A 56 -12.35 -13.29 -3.30
C MET A 56 -12.61 -11.80 -3.47
N LEU A 57 -13.82 -11.45 -3.90
CA LEU A 57 -14.26 -10.06 -3.95
C LEU A 57 -14.18 -9.44 -2.55
N GLN A 58 -13.54 -8.27 -2.45
CA GLN A 58 -13.37 -7.52 -1.19
C GLN A 58 -12.84 -8.38 -0.02
N GLY A 59 -12.04 -9.42 -0.29
CA GLY A 59 -11.50 -10.29 0.77
C GLY A 59 -12.57 -11.06 1.57
N GLY A 60 -13.75 -11.28 0.98
CA GLY A 60 -14.85 -12.02 1.59
C GLY A 60 -15.72 -11.21 2.56
N MET A 61 -15.59 -9.88 2.58
CA MET A 61 -16.46 -9.01 3.39
C MET A 61 -17.93 -9.10 2.95
N SER A 62 -18.86 -9.12 3.91
CA SER A 62 -20.30 -9.03 3.60
C SER A 62 -20.68 -7.65 3.07
N ASP A 63 -21.84 -7.52 2.43
CA ASP A 63 -22.32 -6.23 1.91
C ASP A 63 -22.50 -5.19 3.03
N GLU A 64 -22.96 -5.62 4.21
CA GLU A 64 -23.07 -4.75 5.39
C GLU A 64 -21.69 -4.30 5.88
N GLN A 65 -20.72 -5.21 5.93
CA GLN A 65 -19.36 -4.89 6.34
C GLN A 65 -18.70 -3.93 5.34
N GLN A 66 -18.93 -4.13 4.05
CA GLN A 66 -18.45 -3.23 3.00
C GLN A 66 -19.10 -1.85 3.11
N SER A 67 -20.41 -1.77 3.33
CA SER A 67 -21.11 -0.49 3.53
C SER A 67 -20.53 0.28 4.72
N GLN A 68 -20.35 -0.39 5.86
CA GLN A 68 -19.76 0.21 7.06
C GLN A 68 -18.32 0.66 6.81
N ALA A 69 -17.52 -0.14 6.11
CA ALA A 69 -16.15 0.20 5.77
C ALA A 69 -16.07 1.39 4.80
N ARG A 70 -17.00 1.54 3.84
CA ARG A 70 -17.05 2.70 2.95
C ARG A 70 -17.41 3.99 3.70
N ASP A 71 -18.41 3.95 4.57
CA ASP A 71 -18.77 5.12 5.39
C ASP A 71 -17.64 5.49 6.35
N PHE A 72 -17.02 4.50 6.98
CA PHE A 72 -15.86 4.72 7.84
C PHE A 72 -14.66 5.30 7.07
N ALA A 73 -14.33 4.74 5.91
CA ALA A 73 -13.25 5.24 5.05
C ALA A 73 -13.53 6.66 4.55
N PHE A 74 -14.79 7.00 4.26
CA PHE A 74 -15.19 8.35 3.88
C PHE A 74 -14.87 9.36 4.98
N ASP A 75 -15.23 9.09 6.22
CA ASP A 75 -14.98 9.99 7.35
C ASP A 75 -13.46 10.19 7.59
N VAL A 76 -12.68 9.12 7.47
CA VAL A 76 -11.21 9.19 7.58
C VAL A 76 -10.60 9.98 6.43
N LEU A 77 -11.02 9.74 5.19
CA LEU A 77 -10.53 10.48 4.02
C LEU A 77 -10.87 11.96 4.09
N LYS A 78 -12.07 12.29 4.58
CA LYS A 78 -12.48 13.67 4.82
C LYS A 78 -11.60 14.34 5.87
N THR A 79 -11.31 13.66 6.97
CA THR A 79 -10.40 14.15 8.01
C THR A 79 -8.99 14.35 7.43
N LEU A 80 -8.49 13.38 6.66
CA LEU A 80 -7.18 13.46 6.01
C LEU A 80 -7.10 14.61 4.99
N ARG A 81 -8.20 14.92 4.29
CA ARG A 81 -8.31 16.05 3.36
C ARG A 81 -8.27 17.39 4.11
N ASP A 82 -9.08 17.51 5.16
CA ASP A 82 -9.36 18.77 5.83
C ASP A 82 -8.24 19.15 6.83
N ASP A 83 -7.69 18.16 7.54
CA ASP A 83 -6.67 18.34 8.59
C ASP A 83 -5.26 17.93 8.15
N GLY A 84 -5.13 17.17 7.05
CA GLY A 84 -3.87 16.61 6.59
C GLY A 84 -3.41 15.35 7.33
N ALA A 85 -2.28 14.80 6.92
CA ALA A 85 -1.68 13.63 7.57
C ALA A 85 -0.94 14.02 8.86
N ASN A 86 -1.34 13.45 10.00
CA ASN A 86 -0.63 13.60 11.27
C ASN A 86 0.52 12.59 11.39
N GLY A 87 1.51 12.72 10.52
CA GLY A 87 2.71 11.87 10.51
C GLY A 87 3.71 12.28 11.59
N GLY A 88 3.49 11.87 12.84
CA GLY A 88 4.53 11.93 13.88
C GLY A 88 5.75 11.06 13.51
N GLN A 89 6.84 11.19 14.26
CA GLN A 89 8.03 10.35 14.08
C GLN A 89 7.68 8.89 14.44
N ARG A 90 7.48 8.05 13.42
CA ARG A 90 7.01 6.67 13.55
C ARG A 90 8.08 5.67 13.11
N SER A 91 8.04 4.49 13.72
CA SER A 91 8.82 3.34 13.27
C SER A 91 8.06 2.66 12.14
N ILE A 92 8.62 2.73 10.93
CA ILE A 92 8.04 2.13 9.73
C ILE A 92 7.88 0.60 9.90
N GLU A 93 8.84 -0.04 10.56
CA GLU A 93 8.77 -1.47 10.82
C GLU A 93 7.61 -1.83 11.75
N ASP A 94 7.38 -1.04 12.81
CA ASP A 94 6.26 -1.27 13.73
C ASP A 94 4.90 -1.05 13.04
N ASP A 95 4.82 -0.06 12.17
CA ASP A 95 3.63 0.24 11.38
C ASP A 95 3.30 -0.94 10.43
N VAL A 96 4.29 -1.45 9.70
CA VAL A 96 4.15 -2.63 8.83
C VAL A 96 3.74 -3.85 9.64
N ARG A 97 4.32 -4.06 10.83
CA ARG A 97 4.01 -5.19 11.70
C ARG A 97 2.54 -5.18 12.15
N ARG A 98 2.03 -4.01 12.57
CA ARG A 98 0.62 -3.84 12.98
C ARG A 98 -0.35 -4.12 11.82
N ILE A 99 -0.05 -3.60 10.63
CA ILE A 99 -0.87 -3.83 9.44
C ILE A 99 -0.88 -5.30 9.06
N PHE A 100 0.30 -5.95 9.04
CA PHE A 100 0.43 -7.35 8.70
C PHE A 100 -0.34 -8.25 9.68
N GLU A 101 -0.17 -8.01 10.97
CA GLU A 101 -0.87 -8.77 12.01
C GLU A 101 -2.38 -8.65 11.88
N TRP A 102 -2.89 -7.44 11.66
CA TRP A 102 -4.32 -7.24 11.42
C TRP A 102 -4.78 -7.96 10.14
N MET A 103 -4.10 -7.77 9.00
CA MET A 103 -4.54 -8.37 7.73
C MET A 103 -4.53 -9.90 7.76
N THR A 104 -3.56 -10.51 8.41
CA THR A 104 -3.38 -11.97 8.42
C THR A 104 -3.98 -12.65 9.65
N GLY A 105 -4.31 -11.88 10.68
CA GLY A 105 -4.69 -12.39 11.99
C GLY A 105 -3.55 -13.08 12.75
N SER A 106 -2.30 -12.87 12.35
CA SER A 106 -1.13 -13.48 12.97
C SER A 106 0.09 -12.58 12.85
N PRO A 107 0.95 -12.49 13.88
CA PRO A 107 2.14 -11.66 13.81
C PRO A 107 3.12 -12.21 12.75
N ALA A 108 3.79 -11.31 12.03
CA ALA A 108 4.95 -11.68 11.23
C ALA A 108 6.10 -12.14 12.14
N SER A 109 6.84 -13.15 11.71
CA SER A 109 8.10 -13.52 12.37
C SER A 109 9.17 -12.44 12.12
N ASP A 110 10.12 -12.32 13.05
CA ASP A 110 11.20 -11.33 12.93
C ASP A 110 12.08 -11.58 11.69
N ASP A 111 12.24 -12.84 11.28
CA ASP A 111 12.97 -13.20 10.05
C ASP A 111 12.19 -12.81 8.77
N TYR A 112 10.87 -12.64 8.85
CA TYR A 112 10.02 -12.28 7.71
C TYR A 112 9.86 -10.77 7.55
N MET A 113 10.03 -10.00 8.63
CA MET A 113 9.88 -8.54 8.61
C MET A 113 10.83 -7.81 7.64
N PRO A 114 12.13 -8.14 7.55
CA PRO A 114 13.02 -7.53 6.57
C PRO A 114 12.51 -7.72 5.14
N LEU A 115 12.01 -8.92 4.81
CA LEU A 115 11.43 -9.20 3.50
C LEU A 115 10.16 -8.36 3.25
N LEU A 116 9.24 -8.27 4.22
CA LEU A 116 8.04 -7.46 4.08
C LEU A 116 8.34 -5.98 3.85
N VAL A 117 9.25 -5.40 4.64
CA VAL A 117 9.67 -4.00 4.49
C VAL A 117 10.34 -3.79 3.14
N GLU A 118 11.13 -4.75 2.68
CA GLU A 118 11.78 -4.73 1.37
C GLU A 118 10.76 -4.75 0.22
N GLU A 119 9.75 -5.62 0.27
CA GLU A 119 8.70 -5.73 -0.76
C GLU A 119 7.78 -4.51 -0.80
N LEU A 120 7.45 -3.94 0.36
CA LEU A 120 6.51 -2.81 0.46
C LEU A 120 7.19 -1.46 0.12
N ALA A 121 8.52 -1.39 0.23
CA ALA A 121 9.30 -0.16 0.03
C ALA A 121 8.66 1.10 0.67
N PRO A 122 8.23 1.06 1.96
CA PRO A 122 7.41 2.10 2.59
C PRO A 122 8.11 3.46 2.72
N THR A 123 9.43 3.52 2.58
CA THR A 123 10.23 4.75 2.56
C THR A 123 10.34 5.36 1.15
N GLY A 124 9.74 4.75 0.14
CA GLY A 124 9.92 5.11 -1.26
C GLY A 124 11.31 4.78 -1.82
N GLN A 125 12.16 4.10 -1.04
CA GLN A 125 13.45 3.60 -1.50
C GLN A 125 13.30 2.18 -2.03
N ASP A 126 13.87 1.92 -3.19
CA ASP A 126 13.97 0.58 -3.78
C ASP A 126 15.29 -0.07 -3.32
N PRO A 127 15.25 -0.94 -2.30
CA PRO A 127 16.47 -1.58 -1.77
C PRO A 127 17.14 -2.51 -2.79
N ARG A 128 16.41 -2.93 -3.83
CA ARG A 128 16.91 -3.80 -4.91
C ARG A 128 17.30 -3.02 -6.15
N ALA A 129 17.28 -1.69 -6.11
CA ALA A 129 17.75 -0.89 -7.22
C ALA A 129 19.24 -1.15 -7.43
N PRO A 130 19.68 -1.49 -8.65
CA PRO A 130 21.10 -1.60 -8.94
C PRO A 130 21.78 -0.26 -8.68
N THR A 131 22.97 -0.31 -8.10
CA THR A 131 23.83 0.87 -7.85
C THR A 131 24.60 1.31 -9.09
N TRP A 132 24.36 0.66 -10.23
CA TRP A 132 24.96 0.91 -11.53
C TRP A 132 23.89 1.03 -12.61
N ARG A 133 24.25 1.62 -13.74
CA ARG A 133 23.44 1.71 -14.97
C ARG A 133 24.31 1.45 -16.18
N ALA A 134 23.77 0.89 -17.25
CA ALA A 134 24.49 0.93 -18.52
C ALA A 134 24.65 2.39 -18.95
N GLY A 135 25.81 2.73 -19.50
CA GLY A 135 26.02 4.04 -20.13
C GLY A 135 25.19 4.18 -21.41
N ASP A 136 25.18 5.38 -21.99
CA ASP A 136 24.39 5.67 -23.20
C ASP A 136 24.84 4.87 -24.45
N ASP A 137 26.05 4.30 -24.44
CA ASP A 137 26.63 3.47 -25.51
C ASP A 137 27.27 2.19 -24.93
N PRO A 138 26.48 1.13 -24.67
CA PRO A 138 26.98 -0.10 -24.07
C PRO A 138 27.80 -0.92 -25.09
N GLU A 139 28.92 -1.52 -24.63
CA GLU A 139 29.82 -2.34 -25.47
C GLU A 139 29.16 -3.59 -26.08
N PHE A 140 28.01 -4.02 -25.55
CA PHE A 140 27.26 -5.17 -26.01
C PHE A 140 25.75 -4.97 -25.81
N SER A 141 24.96 -5.69 -26.59
CA SER A 141 23.50 -5.71 -26.46
C SER A 141 23.05 -6.90 -25.60
N VAL A 142 22.00 -6.69 -24.80
CA VAL A 142 21.36 -7.74 -23.98
C VAL A 142 19.99 -8.08 -24.54
N ALA A 143 19.69 -9.36 -24.71
CA ALA A 143 18.36 -9.85 -25.02
C ALA A 143 17.70 -10.44 -23.76
N ILE A 144 16.54 -9.91 -23.37
CA ILE A 144 15.75 -10.42 -22.25
C ILE A 144 14.71 -11.40 -22.80
N ILE A 145 14.82 -12.68 -22.43
CA ILE A 145 13.86 -13.71 -22.84
C ILE A 145 12.74 -13.79 -21.80
N GLY A 146 11.63 -13.13 -22.10
CA GLY A 146 10.41 -13.13 -21.28
C GLY A 146 9.99 -11.71 -20.89
N ALA A 147 8.74 -11.35 -21.19
CA ALA A 147 8.16 -10.02 -20.91
C ALA A 147 7.19 -10.05 -19.71
N GLY A 148 7.48 -10.88 -18.71
CA GLY A 148 6.79 -10.83 -17.41
C GLY A 148 7.31 -9.67 -16.55
N MET A 149 6.79 -9.54 -15.32
CA MET A 149 7.18 -8.45 -14.40
C MET A 149 8.69 -8.31 -14.26
N SER A 150 9.41 -9.42 -14.05
CA SER A 150 10.87 -9.40 -13.90
C SER A 150 11.61 -8.99 -15.18
N GLY A 151 11.12 -9.39 -16.35
CA GLY A 151 11.74 -9.06 -17.63
C GLY A 151 11.56 -7.59 -18.01
N ILE A 152 10.38 -7.04 -17.75
CA ILE A 152 10.11 -5.60 -17.95
C ILE A 152 10.98 -4.78 -17.00
N VAL A 153 11.02 -5.13 -15.71
CA VAL A 153 11.85 -4.43 -14.72
C VAL A 153 13.34 -4.53 -15.08
N ALA A 154 13.81 -5.68 -15.53
CA ALA A 154 15.19 -5.84 -16.01
C ALA A 154 15.49 -4.90 -17.19
N GLY A 155 14.58 -4.81 -18.18
CA GLY A 155 14.75 -3.91 -19.34
C GLY A 155 14.75 -2.42 -18.98
N VAL A 156 14.01 -2.01 -17.94
CA VAL A 156 14.01 -0.62 -17.45
C VAL A 156 15.26 -0.29 -16.63
N ARG A 157 15.86 -1.28 -15.98
CA ARG A 157 16.98 -1.09 -15.04
C ARG A 157 18.36 -1.18 -15.69
N LEU A 158 18.50 -1.87 -16.83
CA LEU A 158 19.72 -1.88 -17.64
C LEU A 158 19.94 -0.51 -18.27
#